data_AF-V9III4-F1
#
_entry.id   AF-V9III4-F1
#
_cell.length_a   1.000
_cell.length_b   1.000
_cell.length_c   1.000
_cell.angle_alpha   90.00
_cell.angle_beta   90.00
_cell.angle_gamma   90.00
#
_symmetry.space_group_name_H-M   'P 1'
#
loop_
_entity.id
_entity.type
_entity.pdbx_description
1 polymer ?
#
loop_
_entity_poly.entity_id
_entity_poly.type
_entity_poly.pdbx_seq_one_letter_code
_entity_poly.pdbx_strand_id
1 'polypeptide(L)'
;MLPVMPNRPEELFKMKGYHLPGSAIQFSMAFLEARAPPGIQRATESCFALRKPEPTQAVLVMTQSIQGPQEIELDLNMEVYHNAHFAGSAIAKILIFVSQYEF
;
A
#
# COMPACT_ATOMS: atom_id res chain seq x y z
N MET A 1 16.53 -9.61 1.64
CA MET A 1 15.41 -9.27 2.56
C MET A 1 15.08 -7.80 2.36
N LEU A 2 13.80 -7.42 2.34
CA LEU A 2 13.37 -6.02 2.36
C LEU A 2 13.12 -5.62 3.83
N PRO A 3 14.03 -4.86 4.47
CA PRO A 3 13.98 -4.64 5.92
C PRO A 3 13.01 -3.50 6.30
N VAL A 4 12.40 -3.62 7.48
CA VAL A 4 11.79 -2.50 8.20
C VAL A 4 12.61 -2.22 9.46
N MET A 5 12.89 -0.95 9.75
CA MET A 5 13.56 -0.60 11.00
C MET A 5 12.63 -0.85 12.21
N PRO A 6 13.13 -1.38 13.33
CA PRO A 6 12.32 -1.56 14.54
C PRO A 6 11.58 -0.27 14.92
N ASN A 7 10.27 -0.37 15.16
CA ASN A 7 9.38 0.74 15.53
C ASN A 7 9.25 1.88 14.50
N ARG A 8 9.72 1.69 13.26
CA ARG A 8 9.56 2.68 12.19
C ARG A 8 9.08 2.00 10.90
N PRO A 9 7.76 1.99 10.65
CA PRO A 9 7.22 1.53 9.38
C PRO A 9 7.85 2.31 8.22
N GLU A 10 8.20 1.61 7.16
CA GLU A 10 8.84 2.20 5.97
C GLU A 10 7.76 2.70 5.01
N GLU A 11 7.87 3.95 4.53
CA GLU A 11 6.91 4.49 3.55
C GLU A 11 7.23 3.94 2.15
N LEU A 12 6.28 3.24 1.53
CA LEU A 12 6.46 2.68 0.19
C LEU A 12 5.89 3.58 -0.89
N PHE A 13 4.68 4.08 -0.66
CA PHE A 13 3.94 4.83 -1.68
C PHE A 13 2.99 5.83 -1.04
N LYS A 14 2.85 7.00 -1.68
CA LYS A 14 1.97 8.07 -1.23
C LYS A 14 1.00 8.44 -2.34
N MET A 15 -0.29 8.40 -2.03
CA MET A 15 -1.35 8.86 -2.91
C MET A 15 -1.98 10.13 -2.33
N LYS A 16 -2.03 11.19 -3.13
CA LYS A 16 -2.61 12.47 -2.76
C LYS A 16 -3.72 12.84 -3.74
N GLY A 17 -4.90 13.06 -3.19
CA GLY A 17 -6.03 13.63 -3.90
C GLY A 17 -6.01 15.15 -3.83
N TYR A 18 -6.78 15.79 -4.71
CA TYR A 18 -7.01 17.23 -4.66
C TYR A 18 -8.22 17.54 -3.79
N HIS A 19 -8.07 18.51 -2.89
CA HIS A 19 -9.20 18.98 -2.08
C HIS A 19 -10.13 19.85 -2.93
N LEU A 20 -11.38 19.42 -3.08
CA LEU A 20 -12.45 20.23 -3.65
C LEU A 20 -13.51 20.52 -2.58
N PRO A 21 -14.05 21.75 -2.47
CA PRO A 21 -15.15 22.04 -1.56
C PRO A 21 -16.32 21.08 -1.75
N GLY A 22 -16.89 20.55 -0.66
CA GLY A 22 -17.98 19.57 -0.72
C GLY A 22 -17.56 18.17 -1.18
N SER A 23 -16.26 17.91 -1.35
CA SER A 23 -15.74 16.58 -1.66
C SER A 23 -15.18 15.86 -0.43
N ALA A 24 -15.34 14.54 -0.41
CA ALA A 24 -14.70 13.63 0.52
C ALA A 24 -13.90 12.58 -0.26
N ILE A 25 -12.77 12.17 0.28
CA ILE A 25 -11.93 11.15 -0.33
C ILE A 25 -11.85 9.95 0.60
N GLN A 26 -12.09 8.77 0.06
CA GLN A 26 -11.92 7.50 0.75
C GLN A 26 -10.74 6.75 0.16
N PHE A 27 -9.91 6.20 1.05
CA PHE A 27 -8.77 5.39 0.66
C PHE A 27 -8.88 3.99 1.27
N SER A 28 -8.61 2.98 0.44
CA SER A 28 -8.55 1.57 0.84
C SER A 28 -7.37 0.87 0.17
N MET A 29 -6.85 -0.17 0.82
CA MET A 29 -5.80 -1.02 0.29
C MET A 29 -6.37 -2.43 0.10
N ALA A 30 -6.03 -3.06 -1.00
CA ALA A 30 -6.35 -4.45 -1.27
C ALA A 30 -5.05 -5.23 -1.48
N PHE A 31 -4.85 -6.26 -0.67
CA PHE A 31 -3.80 -7.24 -0.89
C PHE A 31 -4.29 -8.26 -1.92
N LEU A 32 -3.64 -8.33 -3.07
CA LEU A 32 -4.09 -9.20 -4.18
C LEU A 32 -3.42 -10.57 -4.10
N GLU A 33 -2.10 -10.60 -4.17
CA GLU A 33 -1.34 -11.84 -4.15
C GLU A 33 0.09 -11.61 -3.63
N ALA A 34 0.68 -12.67 -3.07
CA ALA A 34 2.13 -12.79 -2.95
C ALA A 34 2.58 -14.18 -3.43
N ARG A 35 3.61 -14.22 -4.26
CA ARG A 35 4.21 -15.43 -4.82
C ARG A 35 5.64 -15.57 -4.32
N ALA A 36 5.92 -16.68 -3.65
CA ALA A 36 7.24 -16.99 -3.07
C ALA A 36 7.56 -18.48 -3.30
N PRO A 37 8.84 -18.85 -3.50
CA PRO A 37 9.24 -20.24 -3.64
C PRO A 37 9.15 -20.99 -2.29
N PRO A 38 9.20 -22.34 -2.31
CA PRO A 38 9.19 -23.14 -1.09
C PRO A 38 10.30 -22.73 -0.12
N GLY A 39 9.97 -22.65 1.17
CA GLY A 39 10.91 -22.29 2.24
C GLY A 39 11.04 -20.78 2.51
N ILE A 40 10.40 -19.92 1.70
CA ILE A 40 10.31 -18.47 1.95
C ILE A 40 8.96 -18.15 2.59
N GLN A 41 8.98 -17.40 3.69
CA GLN A 41 7.75 -16.91 4.28
C GLN A 41 7.10 -15.88 3.34
N ARG A 42 5.94 -16.26 2.81
CA ARG A 42 5.13 -15.39 1.94
C ARG A 42 4.63 -14.18 2.73
N ALA A 43 4.74 -13.00 2.14
CA ALA A 43 4.13 -11.80 2.69
C ALA A 43 2.60 -11.94 2.73
N THR A 44 2.00 -11.28 3.71
CA THR A 44 0.56 -11.22 3.88
C THR A 44 0.14 -9.76 4.01
N GLU A 45 -1.17 -9.52 4.04
CA GLU A 45 -1.71 -8.19 4.28
C GLU A 45 -1.15 -7.53 5.55
N SER A 46 -0.82 -8.31 6.60
CA SER A 46 -0.28 -7.78 7.86
C SER A 46 1.09 -7.12 7.72
N CYS A 47 1.82 -7.37 6.63
CA CYS A 47 3.09 -6.70 6.34
C CYS A 47 2.90 -5.25 5.87
N PHE A 48 1.65 -4.84 5.60
CA PHE A 48 1.31 -3.55 5.06
C PHE A 48 0.26 -2.84 5.91
N ALA A 49 0.29 -1.52 5.91
CA ALA A 49 -0.76 -0.71 6.51
C ALA A 49 -1.00 0.55 5.68
N LEU A 50 -2.24 1.04 5.71
CA LEU A 50 -2.62 2.29 5.09
C LEU A 50 -2.76 3.38 6.15
N ARG A 51 -1.82 4.33 6.17
CA ARG A 51 -1.88 5.51 7.05
C ARG A 51 -2.56 6.66 6.34
N LYS A 52 -3.41 7.40 7.05
CA LYS A 52 -4.17 8.55 6.53
C LYS A 52 -3.80 9.81 7.32
N PRO A 53 -2.62 10.41 7.07
CA PRO A 53 -2.16 11.57 7.85
C PRO A 53 -3.02 12.82 7.62
N GLU A 54 -3.67 12.91 6.47
CA GLU A 54 -4.59 13.99 6.10
C GLU A 54 -5.81 13.41 5.36
N PRO A 55 -6.97 14.07 5.34
CA PRO A 55 -8.17 13.59 4.64
C PRO A 55 -7.99 13.33 3.14
N THR A 56 -7.04 14.01 2.49
CA THR A 56 -6.75 13.89 1.06
C THR A 56 -5.47 13.13 0.77
N GLN A 57 -4.90 12.44 1.75
CA GLN A 57 -3.64 11.72 1.60
C GLN A 57 -3.68 10.33 2.25
N ALA A 58 -3.19 9.34 1.52
CA ALA A 58 -2.93 8.00 2.02
C ALA A 58 -1.45 7.65 1.79
N VAL A 59 -0.86 6.98 2.77
CA VAL A 59 0.51 6.48 2.73
C VAL A 59 0.48 4.99 2.98
N LEU A 60 0.86 4.20 1.97
CA LEU A 60 1.12 2.78 2.13
C LEU A 60 2.46 2.63 2.83
N VAL A 61 2.45 1.95 3.98
CA VAL A 61 3.66 1.64 4.74
C VAL A 61 3.86 0.14 4.87
N MET A 62 5.12 -0.27 4.94
CA MET A 62 5.52 -1.62 5.30
C MET A 62 5.79 -1.67 6.81
N THR A 63 5.10 -2.57 7.51
CA THR A 63 5.13 -2.69 8.97
C THR A 63 6.07 -3.81 9.45
N GLN A 64 6.42 -4.74 8.57
CA GLN A 64 7.23 -5.91 8.86
C GLN A 64 8.24 -6.15 7.73
N SER A 65 9.42 -6.65 8.07
CA SER A 65 10.40 -7.06 7.07
C SER A 65 9.85 -8.20 6.19
N ILE A 66 10.19 -8.19 4.91
CA ILE A 66 9.72 -9.17 3.93
C ILE A 66 10.92 -9.99 3.42
N GLN A 67 10.83 -11.32 3.53
CA GLN A 67 11.87 -12.24 3.07
C GLN A 67 11.88 -12.28 1.53
N GLY A 68 13.04 -12.50 0.89
CA GLY A 68 13.12 -12.72 -0.56
C GLY A 68 13.58 -14.14 -0.90
N PRO A 69 13.39 -14.61 -2.14
CA PRO A 69 12.74 -13.89 -3.24
C PRO A 69 11.21 -14.00 -3.19
N GLN A 70 10.49 -12.92 -3.50
CA GLN A 70 9.03 -12.97 -3.70
C GLN A 70 8.50 -11.77 -4.50
N GLU A 71 7.34 -11.96 -5.12
CA GLU A 71 6.58 -10.93 -5.84
C GLU A 71 5.27 -10.66 -5.10
N ILE A 72 4.92 -9.40 -4.89
CA ILE A 72 3.73 -9.00 -4.13
C ILE A 72 2.95 -7.95 -4.94
N GLU A 73 1.65 -8.13 -4.99
CA GLU A 73 0.72 -7.26 -5.70
C GLU A 73 -0.30 -6.66 -4.73
N LEU A 74 -0.40 -5.34 -4.72
CA LEU A 74 -1.34 -4.56 -3.92
C LEU A 74 -2.03 -3.53 -4.82
N ASP A 75 -3.29 -3.25 -4.53
CA ASP A 75 -3.98 -2.08 -5.07
C ASP A 75 -4.19 -1.04 -3.95
N LEU A 76 -3.88 0.22 -4.24
CA LEU A 76 -4.29 1.36 -3.43
C LEU A 76 -5.39 2.12 -4.17
N ASN A 77 -6.58 2.11 -3.60
CA ASN A 77 -7.76 2.73 -4.19
C ASN A 77 -8.03 4.08 -3.54
N MET A 78 -8.40 5.04 -4.38
CA MET A 78 -8.95 6.33 -3.99
C MET A 78 -10.32 6.49 -4.62
N GLU A 79 -11.33 6.75 -3.80
CA GLU A 79 -12.67 7.09 -4.25
C GLU A 79 -12.98 8.53 -3.83
N VAL A 80 -13.52 9.30 -4.76
CA VAL A 80 -13.91 10.69 -4.54
C VAL A 80 -15.42 10.77 -4.55
N TYR A 81 -15.97 11.40 -3.52
CA TYR A 81 -17.38 11.67 -3.37
C TYR A 81 -17.60 13.17 -3.35
N HIS A 82 -18.64 13.67 -4.03
CA HIS A 82 -19.05 15.06 -4.00
C HIS A 82 -20.53 15.13 -3.59
N ASN A 83 -20.83 15.87 -2.52
CA ASN A 83 -22.17 15.91 -1.92
C ASN A 83 -22.75 14.51 -1.65
N ALA A 84 -21.92 13.61 -1.10
CA ALA A 84 -22.23 12.19 -0.84
C ALA A 84 -22.50 11.31 -2.08
N HIS A 85 -22.34 11.83 -3.30
CA HIS A 85 -22.41 11.05 -4.54
C HIS A 85 -21.02 10.66 -5.02
N PHE A 86 -20.85 9.43 -5.49
CA PHE A 86 -19.62 8.98 -6.12
C PHE A 86 -19.31 9.84 -7.35
N ALA A 87 -18.13 10.46 -7.37
CA ALA A 87 -17.68 11.36 -8.43
C ALA A 87 -16.58 10.73 -9.30
N GLY A 88 -15.84 9.75 -8.78
CA GLY A 88 -14.82 9.04 -9.52
C GLY A 88 -13.87 8.26 -8.62
N SER A 89 -12.98 7.48 -9.23
CA SER A 89 -11.95 6.74 -8.52
C SER A 89 -10.63 6.71 -9.29
N ALA A 90 -9.57 6.42 -8.56
CA ALA A 90 -8.26 6.11 -9.11
C ALA A 90 -7.65 4.92 -8.36
N ILE A 91 -6.94 4.06 -9.08
CA ILE A 91 -6.31 2.87 -8.54
C ILE A 91 -4.82 2.94 -8.87
N ALA A 92 -3.97 2.88 -7.84
CA ALA A 92 -2.55 2.66 -8.01
C ALA A 92 -2.24 1.17 -7.84
N LYS A 93 -1.71 0.56 -8.89
CA LYS A 93 -1.23 -0.83 -8.87
C LYS A 93 0.21 -0.87 -8.39
N ILE A 94 0.48 -1.58 -7.31
CA ILE A 94 1.78 -1.63 -6.66
C ILE A 94 2.33 -3.05 -6.78
N LEU A 95 3.44 -3.18 -7.49
CA LEU A 95 4.18 -4.43 -7.63
C LEU A 95 5.50 -4.31 -6.88
N ILE A 96 5.73 -5.20 -5.91
CA ILE A 96 6.95 -5.24 -5.10
C ILE A 96 7.71 -6.51 -5.44
N PHE A 97 8.96 -6.35 -5.87
CA PHE A 97 9.89 -7.45 -6.14
C PHE A 97 10.96 -7.47 -5.06
N VAL A 98 10.94 -8.49 -4.21
CA VAL A 98 11.98 -8.70 -3.21
C VAL A 98 12.97 -9.71 -3.78
N SER A 99 14.23 -9.30 -3.94
CA SER A 99 15.27 -10.16 -4.50
C SER A 99 15.85 -11.13 -3.47
N GLN A 100 16.49 -12.20 -3.95
CA GLN A 100 17.25 -13.14 -3.10
C GLN A 100 18.65 -12.63 -2.72
N TYR A 101 19.12 -11.54 -3.35
CA TYR A 101 20.45 -10.99 -3.17
C TYR A 101 20.40 -9.76 -2.25
N GLU A 102 21.44 -9.58 -1.44
CA GLU A 102 21.71 -8.33 -0.73
C GLU A 102 22.38 -7.35 -1.70
N PHE A 103 22.01 -6.06 -1.61
CA PHE A 103 22.58 -4.99 -2.43
C PHE A 103 23.66 -4.22 -1.66
#